data_AF-A0A1I1JDU6-F1
#
_entry.id   AF-A0A1I1JDU6-F1
#
_cell.length_a   1.000
_cell.length_b   1.000
_cell.length_c   1.000
_cell.angle_alpha   90.00
_cell.angle_beta   90.00
_cell.angle_gamma   90.00
#
_symmetry.space_group_name_H-M   'P 1'
#
loop_
_entity.id
_entity.type
_entity.pdbx_description
1 polymer ?
#
loop_
_entity_poly.entity_id
_entity_poly.type
_entity_poly.pdbx_seq_one_letter_code
_entity_poly.pdbx_strand_id
1 'polypeptide(L)'
;MKGLLLRLSSIDADAAAAVRVIAHFQALLDGRVTPAALVRSTAGLAECPAGLELADGRTFRCGPDGVALSGPAERVSGRVPLRPAGHVWLERPGAERPLDELVLEWLAIAARTMEQPSMVADPALVELALSRREAMADRARALRLLGLAPELPLRVVVMTDEVHEPDVAALALLGRSAVPGTVRVARVGTLGVALVQHGTAAASPVAELRAVARESVRVGVGAATGGLRAHVSWEQARVALRFTTAGLPDDAVAGHDELGAVTLLAEIPPARLRRLPDAVALAGLAAAEGGRLQLAALAAFCRTGSLRLAAAELHLHHSSVAARLSHVEKAMGLRLRDPGDRFRAQLALYARRLAAAGESGEGGGLSGDAGEWGDSWDLRGSGGIPGPGAAQAPAVFGRPGDGDTSAGPDAAARARSAPDAAAGDAVGGGPGIRTPVGRSGRAGGELVGRAPDAADERRTGAPGSGAEDAEHEPPADRLPGPPGDDGKRDDGTDDGRDGTGARPPGTAAPHARPAPGPGSGTASAAATAATAGRTGLTSPAPGGAR
;
A
#
# COMPACT_ATOMS: atom_id res chain seq x y z
N MET A 1 53.44 34.32 -4.22
CA MET A 1 52.15 34.93 -4.64
C MET A 1 51.63 34.37 -5.97
N LYS A 2 52.20 34.70 -7.16
CA LYS A 2 51.63 34.29 -8.48
C LYS A 2 51.14 32.82 -8.57
N GLY A 3 51.96 31.84 -8.19
CA GLY A 3 51.56 30.42 -8.23
C GLY A 3 50.42 30.01 -7.28
N LEU A 4 50.16 30.78 -6.21
CA LEU A 4 49.03 30.56 -5.31
C LEU A 4 47.74 31.17 -5.88
N LEU A 5 47.85 32.36 -6.48
CA LEU A 5 46.74 32.99 -7.20
C LEU A 5 46.28 32.11 -8.39
N LEU A 6 47.22 31.55 -9.15
CA LEU A 6 46.92 30.62 -10.24
C LEU A 6 46.19 29.35 -9.76
N ARG A 7 46.52 28.83 -8.56
CA ARG A 7 45.79 27.71 -7.95
C ARG A 7 44.42 28.09 -7.40
N LEU A 8 44.24 29.29 -6.84
CA LEU A 8 42.90 29.76 -6.48
C LEU A 8 42.03 29.94 -7.74
N SER A 9 42.57 30.54 -8.81
CA SER A 9 41.81 30.70 -10.05
C SER A 9 41.50 29.39 -10.77
N SER A 10 42.34 28.35 -10.64
CA SER A 10 41.98 27.02 -11.16
C SER A 10 40.88 26.38 -10.31
N ILE A 11 40.99 26.40 -8.98
CA ILE A 11 39.96 25.87 -8.07
C ILE A 11 38.60 26.55 -8.31
N ASP A 12 38.58 27.87 -8.49
CA ASP A 12 37.37 28.64 -8.77
C ASP A 12 36.79 28.33 -10.17
N ALA A 13 37.64 28.19 -11.19
CA ALA A 13 37.23 27.78 -12.53
C ALA A 13 36.69 26.34 -12.58
N ASP A 14 37.32 25.41 -11.88
CA ASP A 14 36.93 24.00 -11.76
C ASP A 14 35.61 23.87 -10.99
N ALA A 15 35.46 24.60 -9.87
CA ALA A 15 34.20 24.66 -9.12
C ALA A 15 33.05 25.26 -9.96
N ALA A 16 33.31 26.37 -10.67
CA ALA A 16 32.33 26.94 -11.59
C ALA A 16 31.99 25.99 -12.75
N ALA A 17 32.93 25.15 -13.19
CA ALA A 17 32.68 24.13 -14.20
C ALA A 17 31.83 22.96 -13.66
N ALA A 18 32.10 22.49 -12.44
CA ALA A 18 31.28 21.50 -11.75
C ALA A 18 29.82 22.00 -11.56
N VAL A 19 29.63 23.26 -11.16
CA VAL A 19 28.29 23.88 -11.07
C VAL A 19 27.58 23.93 -12.43
N ARG A 20 28.30 24.19 -13.53
CA ARG A 20 27.73 24.12 -14.89
C ARG A 20 27.32 22.71 -15.30
N VAL A 21 28.08 21.68 -14.94
CA VAL A 21 27.71 20.27 -15.16
C VAL A 21 26.42 19.94 -14.40
N ILE A 22 26.35 20.28 -13.11
CA ILE A 22 25.17 20.06 -12.26
C ILE A 22 23.94 20.76 -12.86
N ALA A 23 24.04 22.06 -13.18
CA ALA A 23 22.94 22.84 -13.73
C ALA A 23 22.46 22.32 -15.11
N HIS A 24 23.38 21.81 -15.94
CA HIS A 24 23.04 21.18 -17.21
C HIS A 24 22.20 19.92 -17.02
N PHE A 25 22.60 19.01 -16.13
CA PHE A 25 21.82 17.80 -15.87
C PHE A 25 20.50 18.09 -15.12
N GLN A 26 20.45 19.11 -14.27
CA GLN A 26 19.20 19.59 -13.67
C GLN A 26 18.21 20.08 -14.75
N ALA A 27 18.66 20.92 -15.69
CA ALA A 27 17.82 21.39 -16.79
C ALA A 27 17.32 20.27 -17.73
N LEU A 28 18.07 19.15 -17.83
CA LEU A 28 17.62 17.95 -18.54
C LEU A 28 16.61 17.11 -17.72
N LEU A 29 16.71 17.14 -16.39
CA LEU A 29 15.84 16.41 -15.46
C LEU A 29 14.49 17.12 -15.22
N ASP A 30 14.46 18.45 -15.27
CA ASP A 30 13.22 19.25 -15.23
C ASP A 30 12.38 19.08 -16.52
N GLY A 31 12.97 18.53 -17.58
CA GLY A 31 12.33 18.28 -18.87
C GLY A 31 12.08 16.80 -19.18
N ARG A 32 11.20 16.53 -20.15
CA ARG A 32 11.01 15.17 -20.70
C ARG A 32 12.11 14.83 -21.72
N VAL A 33 13.33 14.61 -21.24
CA VAL A 33 14.46 14.15 -22.08
C VAL A 33 14.31 12.65 -22.41
N THR A 34 14.77 12.24 -23.61
CA THR A 34 14.81 10.82 -24.03
C THR A 34 16.21 10.23 -23.84
N PRO A 35 16.38 8.90 -23.74
CA PRO A 35 17.70 8.27 -23.60
C PRO A 35 18.71 8.71 -24.67
N ALA A 36 18.29 8.79 -25.93
CA ALA A 36 19.11 9.27 -27.03
C ALA A 36 19.44 10.78 -26.94
N ALA A 37 18.55 11.59 -26.36
CA ALA A 37 18.80 13.02 -26.15
C ALA A 37 19.74 13.27 -24.97
N LEU A 38 19.60 12.51 -23.87
CA LEU A 38 20.51 12.58 -22.72
C LEU A 38 21.94 12.23 -23.14
N VAL A 39 22.14 11.07 -23.78
CA VAL A 39 23.46 10.64 -24.27
C VAL A 39 24.07 11.65 -25.24
N ARG A 40 23.28 12.20 -26.17
CA ARG A 40 23.75 13.24 -27.10
C ARG A 40 24.18 14.51 -26.37
N SER A 41 23.41 14.96 -25.40
CA SER A 41 23.71 16.16 -24.61
C SER A 41 24.97 15.96 -23.77
N THR A 42 25.11 14.80 -23.12
CA THR A 42 26.30 14.44 -22.34
C THR A 42 27.54 14.28 -23.21
N ALA A 43 27.46 13.70 -24.41
CA ALA A 43 28.59 13.61 -25.33
C ALA A 43 29.11 15.00 -25.75
N GLY A 44 28.19 15.94 -26.01
CA GLY A 44 28.53 17.35 -26.25
C GLY A 44 29.16 18.03 -25.04
N LEU A 45 28.56 17.89 -23.84
CA LEU A 45 29.09 18.44 -22.58
C LEU A 45 30.47 17.88 -22.23
N ALA A 46 30.71 16.59 -22.51
CA ALA A 46 31.95 15.91 -22.20
C ALA A 46 33.05 16.11 -23.26
N GLU A 47 32.73 16.60 -24.47
CA GLU A 47 33.63 16.63 -25.62
C GLU A 47 34.25 15.26 -25.99
N CYS A 48 33.51 14.17 -25.75
CA CYS A 48 33.88 12.82 -26.17
C CYS A 48 32.63 11.97 -26.40
N PRO A 49 32.74 10.80 -27.07
CA PRO A 49 31.59 9.92 -27.18
C PRO A 49 31.13 9.42 -25.81
N ALA A 50 29.83 9.35 -25.63
CA ALA A 50 29.17 8.89 -24.42
C ALA A 50 28.14 7.80 -24.76
N GLY A 51 27.75 7.00 -23.76
CA GLY A 51 26.73 5.98 -23.95
C GLY A 51 25.98 5.55 -22.69
N LEU A 52 24.85 4.88 -22.94
CA LEU A 52 23.88 4.38 -21.99
C LEU A 52 23.34 3.04 -22.48
N GLU A 53 23.41 2.02 -21.63
CA GLU A 53 22.75 0.74 -21.78
C GLU A 53 21.65 0.65 -20.71
N LEU A 54 20.39 0.54 -21.14
CA LEU A 54 19.24 0.42 -20.25
C LEU A 54 19.12 -1.01 -19.70
N ALA A 55 18.35 -1.17 -18.61
CA ALA A 55 18.06 -2.48 -18.02
C ALA A 55 17.36 -3.48 -18.97
N ASP A 56 16.77 -3.01 -20.08
CA ASP A 56 16.16 -3.85 -21.14
C ASP A 56 17.11 -4.20 -22.30
N GLY A 57 18.40 -3.85 -22.19
CA GLY A 57 19.42 -4.13 -23.19
C GLY A 57 19.46 -3.16 -24.37
N ARG A 58 18.60 -2.11 -24.42
CA ARG A 58 18.72 -1.06 -25.43
C ARG A 58 19.94 -0.18 -25.17
N THR A 59 20.81 -0.10 -26.17
CA THR A 59 22.05 0.68 -26.13
C THR A 59 21.92 1.97 -26.93
N PHE A 60 22.36 3.09 -26.34
CA PHE A 60 22.43 4.42 -26.96
C PHE A 60 23.88 4.93 -26.86
N ARG A 61 24.42 5.44 -27.97
CA ARG A 61 25.81 5.91 -28.07
C ARG A 61 25.87 7.10 -29.02
N CYS A 62 26.51 8.20 -28.62
CA CYS A 62 26.64 9.41 -29.45
C CYS A 62 28.06 9.98 -29.40
N GLY A 63 28.52 10.57 -30.50
CA GLY A 63 29.73 11.39 -30.55
C GLY A 63 29.51 12.82 -30.01
N PRO A 64 30.58 13.60 -29.79
CA PRO A 64 30.51 14.97 -29.28
C PRO A 64 29.95 15.98 -30.30
N ASP A 65 29.94 15.61 -31.57
CA ASP A 65 29.19 16.25 -32.66
C ASP A 65 27.67 16.02 -32.57
N GLY A 66 27.23 15.18 -31.63
CA GLY A 66 25.85 14.75 -31.46
C GLY A 66 25.37 13.71 -32.48
N VAL A 67 26.26 13.09 -33.26
CA VAL A 67 25.91 12.01 -34.20
C VAL A 67 25.76 10.69 -33.44
N ALA A 68 24.77 9.88 -33.80
CA ALA A 68 24.57 8.55 -33.20
C ALA A 68 25.60 7.56 -33.73
N LEU A 69 26.30 6.85 -32.84
CA LEU A 69 27.34 5.90 -33.19
C LEU A 69 26.80 4.46 -33.16
N SER A 70 27.19 3.65 -34.13
CA SER A 70 26.83 2.24 -34.24
C SER A 70 27.98 1.33 -33.83
N GLY A 71 27.66 0.11 -33.39
CA GLY A 71 28.66 -0.86 -32.93
C GLY A 71 29.18 -0.58 -31.52
N PRO A 72 29.99 -1.51 -30.96
CA PRO A 72 30.49 -1.44 -29.60
C PRO A 72 31.45 -0.25 -29.38
N ALA A 73 31.58 0.17 -28.12
CA ALA A 73 32.60 1.11 -27.70
C ALA A 73 34.01 0.50 -27.89
N GLU A 74 34.85 1.13 -28.71
CA GLU A 74 36.21 0.64 -29.00
C GLU A 74 37.13 0.79 -27.78
N ARG A 75 36.91 1.84 -26.97
CA ARG A 75 37.58 2.06 -25.70
C ARG A 75 36.69 2.84 -24.75
N VAL A 76 36.38 2.25 -23.61
CA VAL A 76 35.72 2.94 -22.49
C VAL A 76 36.79 3.58 -21.60
N SER A 77 36.65 4.87 -21.28
CA SER A 77 37.53 5.58 -20.34
C SER A 77 36.98 5.67 -18.92
N GLY A 78 35.68 5.46 -18.73
CA GLY A 78 35.03 5.40 -17.42
C GLY A 78 33.61 4.89 -17.55
N ARG A 79 33.11 4.16 -16.54
CA ARG A 79 31.79 3.51 -16.53
C ARG A 79 31.18 3.50 -15.14
N VAL A 80 29.89 3.81 -15.04
CA VAL A 80 29.10 3.69 -13.81
C VAL A 80 27.92 2.74 -14.06
N PRO A 81 27.69 1.71 -13.21
CA PRO A 81 26.56 0.80 -13.36
C PRO A 81 25.24 1.47 -12.96
N LEU A 82 24.17 1.10 -13.65
CA LEU A 82 22.80 1.38 -13.23
C LEU A 82 22.28 0.22 -12.36
N ARG A 83 21.16 0.42 -11.67
CA ARG A 83 20.50 -0.59 -10.85
C ARG A 83 19.02 -0.59 -11.19
N PRO A 84 18.37 -1.75 -11.46
CA PRO A 84 18.88 -3.10 -11.19
C PRO A 84 19.88 -3.66 -12.24
N ALA A 85 19.89 -3.13 -13.46
CA ALA A 85 20.80 -3.53 -14.53
C ALA A 85 21.08 -2.32 -15.46
N GLY A 86 21.96 -2.49 -16.44
CA GLY A 86 22.41 -1.41 -17.35
C GLY A 86 23.63 -0.65 -16.83
N HIS A 87 24.17 0.26 -17.65
CA HIS A 87 25.34 1.07 -17.31
C HIS A 87 25.47 2.33 -18.19
N VAL A 88 26.23 3.32 -17.73
CA VAL A 88 26.61 4.52 -18.50
C VAL A 88 28.12 4.63 -18.62
N TRP A 89 28.62 5.22 -19.71
CA TRP A 89 30.07 5.32 -19.97
C TRP A 89 30.49 6.53 -20.82
N LEU A 90 31.79 6.83 -20.79
CA LEU A 90 32.49 7.76 -21.68
C LEU A 90 33.62 7.05 -22.45
N GLU A 91 33.99 7.57 -23.61
CA GLU A 91 35.00 7.00 -24.53
C GLU A 91 36.12 8.00 -24.84
N ARG A 92 36.93 8.40 -23.85
CA ARG A 92 38.06 9.30 -24.10
C ARG A 92 39.26 8.60 -24.77
N PRO A 93 39.88 9.21 -25.79
CA PRO A 93 41.14 8.72 -26.36
C PRO A 93 42.35 9.06 -25.46
N GLY A 94 42.23 10.04 -24.56
CA GLY A 94 43.30 10.47 -23.65
C GLY A 94 43.24 9.82 -22.27
N ALA A 95 43.73 10.56 -21.27
CA ALA A 95 43.44 10.31 -19.86
C ALA A 95 42.06 10.89 -19.47
N GLU A 96 41.58 10.51 -18.30
CA GLU A 96 40.39 11.10 -17.66
C GLU A 96 40.60 12.60 -17.39
N ARG A 97 39.54 13.40 -17.57
CA ARG A 97 39.49 14.82 -17.22
C ARG A 97 38.90 15.01 -15.80
N PRO A 98 39.23 16.10 -15.08
CA PRO A 98 38.80 16.30 -13.68
C PRO A 98 37.28 16.31 -13.40
N LEU A 99 36.43 16.37 -14.43
CA LEU A 99 34.97 16.37 -14.31
C LEU A 99 34.34 15.06 -14.80
N ASP A 100 35.11 14.08 -15.28
CA ASP A 100 34.56 12.85 -15.87
C ASP A 100 33.76 12.01 -14.87
N GLU A 101 34.26 11.91 -13.63
CA GLU A 101 33.56 11.23 -12.54
C GLU A 101 32.22 11.91 -12.22
N LEU A 102 32.19 13.25 -12.14
CA LEU A 102 30.97 14.02 -11.93
C LEU A 102 29.98 13.90 -13.11
N VAL A 103 30.48 13.93 -14.35
CA VAL A 103 29.66 13.76 -15.56
C VAL A 103 29.08 12.34 -15.62
N LEU A 104 29.84 11.31 -15.27
CA LEU A 104 29.37 9.93 -15.18
C LEU A 104 28.38 9.73 -14.02
N GLU A 105 28.61 10.34 -12.86
CA GLU A 105 27.68 10.31 -11.73
C GLU A 105 26.33 10.93 -12.12
N TRP A 106 26.34 12.14 -12.68
CA TRP A 106 25.11 12.84 -13.07
C TRP A 106 24.41 12.22 -14.28
N LEU A 107 25.16 11.66 -15.24
CA LEU A 107 24.59 10.82 -16.31
C LEU A 107 23.92 9.58 -15.71
N ALA A 108 24.51 8.95 -14.70
CA ALA A 108 23.92 7.79 -14.02
C ALA A 108 22.71 8.17 -13.15
N ILE A 109 22.70 9.36 -12.53
CA ILE A 109 21.52 9.91 -11.83
C ILE A 109 20.40 10.13 -12.85
N ALA A 110 20.67 10.85 -13.94
CA ALA A 110 19.68 11.16 -14.97
C ALA A 110 19.13 9.91 -15.67
N ALA A 111 19.98 8.92 -15.95
CA ALA A 111 19.57 7.62 -16.45
C ALA A 111 18.61 6.90 -15.48
N ARG A 112 18.96 6.77 -14.19
CA ARG A 112 18.10 6.16 -13.18
C ARG A 112 16.75 6.87 -13.01
N THR A 113 16.72 8.19 -13.16
CA THR A 113 15.48 8.98 -13.08
C THR A 113 14.60 8.82 -14.32
N MET A 114 15.18 8.77 -15.53
CA MET A 114 14.43 8.42 -16.75
C MET A 114 13.91 6.98 -16.73
N GLU A 115 14.66 6.05 -16.14
CA GLU A 115 14.25 4.65 -16.01
C GLU A 115 13.13 4.44 -14.97
N GLN A 116 12.85 5.41 -14.09
CA GLN A 116 11.68 5.33 -13.21
C GLN A 116 10.38 5.37 -14.03
N PRO A 117 9.62 4.27 -14.13
CA PRO A 117 8.43 4.24 -14.97
C PRO A 117 7.34 5.11 -14.32
N SER A 118 6.98 6.23 -14.98
CA SER A 118 6.03 7.23 -14.46
C SER A 118 4.94 6.64 -13.57
N MET A 119 4.86 7.09 -12.32
CA MET A 119 3.79 6.70 -11.43
C MET A 119 2.42 7.16 -11.95
N VAL A 120 2.34 8.28 -12.67
CA VAL A 120 1.08 8.77 -13.26
C VAL A 120 0.62 7.82 -14.36
N ALA A 121 -0.60 7.32 -14.22
CA ALA A 121 -1.29 6.43 -15.13
C ALA A 121 -2.51 7.10 -15.79
N ASP A 122 -2.97 6.53 -16.91
CA ASP A 122 -4.25 6.88 -17.53
C ASP A 122 -5.43 6.40 -16.65
N PRO A 123 -6.31 7.30 -16.17
CA PRO A 123 -7.52 6.92 -15.42
C PRO A 123 -8.37 5.86 -16.12
N ALA A 124 -8.55 5.95 -17.44
CA ALA A 124 -9.42 5.03 -18.18
C ALA A 124 -8.87 3.59 -18.17
N LEU A 125 -7.54 3.43 -18.21
CA LEU A 125 -6.90 2.11 -18.09
C LEU A 125 -6.99 1.56 -16.67
N VAL A 126 -6.91 2.42 -15.65
CA VAL A 126 -7.08 2.01 -14.24
C VAL A 126 -8.53 1.61 -13.96
N GLU A 127 -9.51 2.40 -14.40
CA GLU A 127 -10.94 2.07 -14.27
C GLU A 127 -11.31 0.78 -15.01
N LEU A 128 -10.79 0.59 -16.24
CA LEU A 128 -10.93 -0.65 -17.00
C LEU A 128 -10.37 -1.84 -16.22
N ALA A 129 -9.12 -1.77 -15.73
CA ALA A 129 -8.48 -2.83 -14.96
C ALA A 129 -9.19 -3.17 -13.64
N LEU A 130 -9.78 -2.17 -12.97
CA LEU A 130 -10.49 -2.32 -11.70
C LEU A 130 -11.97 -2.70 -11.84
N SER A 131 -12.55 -2.61 -13.02
CA SER A 131 -13.95 -3.00 -13.23
C SER A 131 -14.15 -4.49 -13.02
N ARG A 132 -15.30 -4.86 -12.42
CA ARG A 132 -15.78 -6.25 -12.35
C ARG A 132 -16.60 -6.65 -13.59
N ARG A 133 -17.17 -5.68 -14.30
CA ARG A 133 -18.09 -5.88 -15.43
C ARG A 133 -17.36 -6.22 -16.74
N GLU A 134 -16.14 -5.71 -16.92
CA GLU A 134 -15.39 -5.83 -18.17
C GLU A 134 -14.79 -7.22 -18.40
N ALA A 135 -14.57 -7.59 -19.66
CA ALA A 135 -13.99 -8.89 -20.00
C ALA A 135 -12.58 -9.07 -19.43
N MET A 136 -12.18 -10.32 -19.16
CA MET A 136 -10.84 -10.61 -18.61
C MET A 136 -9.71 -10.25 -19.60
N ALA A 137 -9.98 -10.31 -20.90
CA ALA A 137 -9.01 -9.96 -21.95
C ALA A 137 -8.69 -8.46 -21.95
N ASP A 138 -9.69 -7.59 -21.87
CA ASP A 138 -9.49 -6.13 -21.86
C ASP A 138 -8.85 -5.65 -20.55
N ARG A 139 -9.16 -6.30 -19.43
CA ARG A 139 -8.46 -6.08 -18.16
C ARG A 139 -6.99 -6.53 -18.21
N ALA A 140 -6.71 -7.68 -18.83
CA ALA A 140 -5.33 -8.11 -19.09
C ALA A 140 -4.59 -7.11 -19.99
N ARG A 141 -5.26 -6.54 -21.00
CA ARG A 141 -4.70 -5.53 -21.89
C ARG A 141 -4.44 -4.21 -21.15
N ALA A 142 -5.37 -3.75 -20.34
CA ALA A 142 -5.24 -2.51 -19.56
C ALA A 142 -4.05 -2.58 -18.59
N LEU A 143 -3.92 -3.67 -17.84
CA LEU A 143 -2.77 -3.91 -16.96
C LEU A 143 -1.45 -3.89 -17.74
N ARG A 144 -1.37 -4.57 -18.90
CA ARG A 144 -0.15 -4.56 -19.74
C ARG A 144 0.17 -3.18 -20.31
N LEU A 145 -0.83 -2.39 -20.71
CA LEU A 145 -0.65 -0.99 -21.13
C LEU A 145 -0.18 -0.08 -19.99
N LEU A 146 -0.57 -0.38 -18.75
CA LEU A 146 -0.06 0.24 -17.52
C LEU A 146 1.36 -0.23 -17.15
N GLY A 147 1.95 -1.20 -17.87
CA GLY A 147 3.24 -1.80 -17.54
C GLY A 147 3.18 -2.73 -16.33
N LEU A 148 2.02 -3.36 -16.10
CA LEU A 148 1.77 -4.36 -15.05
C LEU A 148 1.52 -5.73 -15.69
N ALA A 149 2.02 -6.80 -15.07
CA ALA A 149 1.76 -8.17 -15.46
C ALA A 149 0.42 -8.66 -14.85
N PRO A 150 -0.59 -9.04 -15.66
CA PRO A 150 -1.86 -9.57 -15.15
C PRO A 150 -1.75 -10.83 -14.30
N GLU A 151 -0.64 -11.56 -14.44
CA GLU A 151 -0.36 -12.86 -13.83
C GLU A 151 0.31 -12.73 -12.45
N LEU A 152 0.95 -11.59 -12.16
CA LEU A 152 1.62 -11.34 -10.89
C LEU A 152 0.65 -10.80 -9.81
N PRO A 153 1.00 -10.92 -8.51
CA PRO A 153 0.25 -10.28 -7.43
C PRO A 153 0.18 -8.76 -7.57
N LEU A 154 -0.95 -8.19 -7.16
CA LEU A 154 -1.28 -6.78 -7.19
C LEU A 154 -2.13 -6.43 -5.96
N ARG A 155 -1.78 -5.33 -5.29
CA ARG A 155 -2.58 -4.68 -4.26
C ARG A 155 -3.12 -3.36 -4.81
N VAL A 156 -4.35 -3.01 -4.45
CA VAL A 156 -4.91 -1.68 -4.70
C VAL A 156 -4.85 -0.87 -3.42
N VAL A 157 -4.34 0.35 -3.51
CA VAL A 157 -4.32 1.36 -2.45
C VAL A 157 -5.30 2.46 -2.86
N VAL A 158 -6.17 2.87 -1.94
CA VAL A 158 -7.24 3.84 -2.19
C VAL A 158 -7.17 4.95 -1.17
N MET A 159 -7.23 6.19 -1.64
CA MET A 159 -6.85 7.37 -0.87
C MET A 159 -7.86 8.50 -1.01
N THR A 160 -8.03 9.25 0.08
CA THR A 160 -8.67 10.57 0.11
C THR A 160 -7.79 11.52 0.91
N ASP A 161 -7.66 12.76 0.45
CA ASP A 161 -7.08 13.86 1.22
C ASP A 161 -8.17 14.94 1.36
N GLU A 162 -8.26 15.56 2.53
CA GLU A 162 -9.22 16.63 2.81
C GLU A 162 -8.71 18.03 2.40
N VAL A 163 -7.45 18.12 1.94
CA VAL A 163 -6.76 19.37 1.60
C VAL A 163 -6.28 19.45 0.14
N HIS A 164 -5.96 18.32 -0.49
CA HIS A 164 -5.38 18.27 -1.83
C HIS A 164 -6.21 17.42 -2.80
N GLU A 165 -6.07 17.66 -4.11
CA GLU A 165 -6.58 16.73 -5.13
C GLU A 165 -5.98 15.32 -4.91
N PRO A 166 -6.79 14.25 -5.04
CA PRO A 166 -6.49 12.99 -4.40
C PRO A 166 -5.42 12.17 -5.14
N ASP A 167 -5.21 12.43 -6.42
CA ASP A 167 -4.10 11.94 -7.23
C ASP A 167 -2.78 12.63 -6.88
N VAL A 168 -2.79 13.95 -6.65
CA VAL A 168 -1.64 14.70 -6.13
C VAL A 168 -1.26 14.19 -4.73
N ALA A 169 -2.23 13.96 -3.85
CA ALA A 169 -2.01 13.35 -2.54
C ALA A 169 -1.43 11.93 -2.64
N ALA A 170 -1.92 11.12 -3.58
CA ALA A 170 -1.42 9.76 -3.83
C ALA A 170 0.03 9.75 -4.35
N LEU A 171 0.34 10.55 -5.37
CA LEU A 171 1.70 10.72 -5.88
C LEU A 171 2.65 11.22 -4.78
N ALA A 172 2.21 12.20 -3.99
CA ALA A 172 3.01 12.75 -2.90
C ALA A 172 3.23 11.74 -1.77
N LEU A 173 2.25 10.91 -1.42
CA LEU A 173 2.41 9.86 -0.40
C LEU A 173 3.35 8.75 -0.89
N LEU A 174 3.08 8.22 -2.08
CA LEU A 174 3.81 7.08 -2.63
C LEU A 174 5.26 7.44 -2.98
N GLY A 175 5.50 8.65 -3.51
CA GLY A 175 6.84 9.18 -3.76
C GLY A 175 7.65 9.51 -2.49
N ARG A 176 7.03 9.53 -1.30
CA ARG A 176 7.75 9.53 -0.01
C ARG A 176 7.91 8.13 0.58
N SER A 177 7.02 7.20 0.23
CA SER A 177 6.99 5.86 0.79
C SER A 177 8.10 4.98 0.21
N ALA A 178 8.62 4.06 1.00
CA ALA A 178 9.55 3.03 0.52
C ALA A 178 8.83 1.83 -0.13
N VAL A 179 7.58 1.99 -0.58
CA VAL A 179 6.75 0.90 -1.14
C VAL A 179 7.41 0.33 -2.40
N PRO A 180 7.88 -0.93 -2.39
CA PRO A 180 8.76 -1.43 -3.43
C PRO A 180 7.97 -2.08 -4.58
N GLY A 181 8.42 -1.86 -5.82
CA GLY A 181 7.85 -2.47 -7.02
C GLY A 181 7.32 -1.44 -8.03
N THR A 182 6.45 -1.89 -8.94
CA THR A 182 5.80 -1.03 -9.93
C THR A 182 4.55 -0.40 -9.33
N VAL A 183 4.47 0.92 -9.35
CA VAL A 183 3.35 1.71 -8.83
C VAL A 183 2.69 2.51 -9.95
N ARG A 184 1.35 2.45 -10.03
CA ARG A 184 0.54 3.20 -11.01
C ARG A 184 -0.62 3.91 -10.33
N VAL A 185 -0.56 5.24 -10.33
CA VAL A 185 -1.45 6.17 -9.65
C VAL A 185 -2.34 6.88 -10.67
N ALA A 186 -3.65 6.84 -10.45
CA ALA A 186 -4.62 7.65 -11.18
C ALA A 186 -5.74 8.12 -10.25
N ARG A 187 -6.50 9.12 -10.72
CA ARG A 187 -7.78 9.50 -10.11
C ARG A 187 -8.88 8.55 -10.59
N VAL A 188 -9.75 8.10 -9.69
CA VAL A 188 -11.01 7.41 -10.01
C VAL A 188 -12.14 8.11 -9.26
N GLY A 189 -12.90 8.97 -9.95
CA GLY A 189 -13.88 9.86 -9.33
C GLY A 189 -13.26 10.81 -8.29
N THR A 190 -13.63 10.64 -7.01
CA THR A 190 -13.11 11.39 -5.86
C THR A 190 -11.93 10.71 -5.16
N LEU A 191 -11.49 9.55 -5.64
CA LEU A 191 -10.47 8.71 -5.00
C LEU A 191 -9.13 8.77 -5.74
N GLY A 192 -8.05 8.85 -4.98
CA GLY A 192 -6.69 8.63 -5.46
C GLY A 192 -6.42 7.14 -5.39
N VAL A 193 -6.08 6.51 -6.52
CA VAL A 193 -5.99 5.05 -6.61
C VAL A 193 -4.63 4.65 -7.13
N ALA A 194 -3.95 3.77 -6.39
CA ALA A 194 -2.67 3.23 -6.79
C ALA A 194 -2.72 1.72 -6.92
N LEU A 195 -2.34 1.21 -8.09
CA LEU A 195 -2.04 -0.19 -8.32
C LEU A 195 -0.58 -0.43 -7.94
N VAL A 196 -0.34 -1.30 -6.97
CA VAL A 196 1.00 -1.66 -6.47
C VAL A 196 1.26 -3.12 -6.79
N GLN A 197 2.29 -3.38 -7.59
CA GLN A 197 2.69 -4.73 -8.00
C GLN A 197 4.17 -4.96 -7.69
N HIS A 198 4.46 -6.11 -7.06
CA HIS A 198 5.81 -6.51 -6.71
C HIS A 198 6.18 -7.83 -7.42
N GLY A 199 7.47 -8.06 -7.65
CA GLY A 199 7.96 -9.27 -8.35
C GLY A 199 7.80 -10.58 -7.56
N THR A 200 7.39 -10.49 -6.29
CA THR A 200 7.09 -11.60 -5.38
C THR A 200 5.86 -11.24 -4.54
N ALA A 201 5.36 -12.18 -3.73
CA ALA A 201 4.30 -11.91 -2.76
C ALA A 201 4.81 -11.06 -1.58
N ALA A 202 4.97 -9.75 -1.82
CA ALA A 202 5.53 -8.81 -0.86
C ALA A 202 4.64 -8.58 0.38
N ALA A 203 5.27 -8.05 1.42
CA ALA A 203 4.60 -7.53 2.61
C ALA A 203 3.50 -6.50 2.25
N SER A 204 2.55 -6.31 3.15
CA SER A 204 1.52 -5.28 3.00
C SER A 204 2.17 -3.89 3.12
N PRO A 205 1.99 -2.96 2.16
CA PRO A 205 2.63 -1.63 2.16
C PRO A 205 2.14 -0.70 3.28
N VAL A 206 1.31 -1.20 4.19
CA VAL A 206 0.64 -0.43 5.24
C VAL A 206 1.62 0.16 6.24
N ALA A 207 2.71 -0.54 6.58
CA ALA A 207 3.72 -0.03 7.52
C ALA A 207 4.49 1.16 6.92
N GLU A 208 4.90 1.04 5.65
CA GLU A 208 5.56 2.07 4.87
C GLU A 208 4.65 3.29 4.66
N LEU A 209 3.36 3.06 4.40
CA LEU A 209 2.36 4.12 4.24
C LEU A 209 2.06 4.82 5.58
N ARG A 210 1.98 4.09 6.71
CA ARG A 210 1.89 4.68 8.07
C ARG A 210 3.10 5.57 8.37
N ALA A 211 4.31 5.14 8.02
CA ALA A 211 5.53 5.90 8.26
C ALA A 211 5.59 7.26 7.53
N VAL A 212 4.79 7.48 6.48
CA VAL A 212 4.80 8.74 5.68
C VAL A 212 3.43 9.42 5.54
N ALA A 213 2.39 8.93 6.20
CA ALA A 213 1.07 9.54 6.22
C ALA A 213 1.07 10.94 6.84
N ARG A 214 0.11 11.78 6.44
CA ARG A 214 -0.11 13.13 6.98
C ARG A 214 -1.53 13.20 7.54
N GLU A 215 -1.76 14.13 8.48
CA GLU A 215 -3.03 14.20 9.22
C GLU A 215 -4.29 14.32 8.33
N SER A 216 -4.20 14.95 7.15
CA SER A 216 -5.35 15.11 6.23
C SER A 216 -5.62 13.91 5.32
N VAL A 217 -4.73 12.92 5.26
CA VAL A 217 -4.79 11.81 4.31
C VAL A 217 -5.39 10.57 5.00
N ARG A 218 -6.32 9.90 4.32
CA ARG A 218 -6.88 8.60 4.69
C ARG A 218 -6.59 7.56 3.61
N VAL A 219 -6.24 6.34 4.00
CA VAL A 219 -5.72 5.29 3.10
C VAL A 219 -6.28 3.91 3.45
N GLY A 220 -6.96 3.28 2.51
CA GLY A 220 -7.33 1.86 2.55
C GLY A 220 -6.44 1.02 1.64
N VAL A 221 -5.98 -0.14 2.11
CA VAL A 221 -5.13 -1.07 1.34
C VAL A 221 -5.83 -2.42 1.20
N GLY A 222 -6.02 -2.89 -0.04
CA GLY A 222 -6.63 -4.18 -0.35
C GLY A 222 -5.67 -5.36 -0.18
N ALA A 223 -6.22 -6.59 -0.18
CA ALA A 223 -5.42 -7.80 -0.13
C ALA A 223 -4.53 -7.95 -1.37
N ALA A 224 -3.47 -8.76 -1.28
CA ALA A 224 -2.73 -9.20 -2.46
C ALA A 224 -3.59 -10.16 -3.29
N THR A 225 -3.85 -9.81 -4.55
CA THR A 225 -4.64 -10.61 -5.50
C THR A 225 -3.87 -10.76 -6.80
N GLY A 226 -4.02 -11.85 -7.56
CA GLY A 226 -3.46 -11.90 -8.92
C GLY A 226 -4.06 -10.77 -9.79
N GLY A 227 -3.29 -10.14 -10.67
CA GLY A 227 -3.67 -8.89 -11.37
C GLY A 227 -5.07 -8.88 -11.99
N LEU A 228 -5.52 -9.96 -12.62
CA LEU A 228 -6.89 -10.09 -13.18
C LEU A 228 -8.03 -10.00 -12.12
N ARG A 229 -7.71 -10.11 -10.83
CA ARG A 229 -8.61 -9.95 -9.69
C ARG A 229 -8.45 -8.59 -8.97
N ALA A 230 -7.77 -7.60 -9.58
CA ALA A 230 -7.59 -6.27 -9.01
C ALA A 230 -8.89 -5.61 -8.51
N HIS A 231 -10.02 -5.88 -9.18
CA HIS A 231 -11.36 -5.46 -8.74
C HIS A 231 -11.70 -5.89 -7.29
N VAL A 232 -11.27 -7.08 -6.86
CA VAL A 232 -11.46 -7.57 -5.48
C VAL A 232 -10.60 -6.77 -4.51
N SER A 233 -9.32 -6.53 -4.84
CA SER A 233 -8.42 -5.72 -4.01
C SER A 233 -8.91 -4.26 -3.91
N TRP A 234 -9.52 -3.72 -4.97
CA TRP A 234 -10.20 -2.41 -4.99
C TRP A 234 -11.44 -2.35 -4.10
N GLU A 235 -12.34 -3.34 -4.18
CA GLU A 235 -13.50 -3.47 -3.29
C GLU A 235 -13.04 -3.54 -1.81
N GLN A 236 -12.04 -4.37 -1.52
CA GLN A 236 -11.42 -4.53 -0.19
C GLN A 236 -10.74 -3.25 0.32
N ALA A 237 -10.01 -2.53 -0.54
CA ALA A 237 -9.34 -1.28 -0.19
C ALA A 237 -10.37 -0.18 0.15
N ARG A 238 -11.47 -0.09 -0.59
CA ARG A 238 -12.60 0.80 -0.28
C ARG A 238 -13.29 0.44 1.03
N VAL A 239 -13.42 -0.85 1.35
CA VAL A 239 -13.90 -1.30 2.68
C VAL A 239 -12.92 -0.86 3.77
N ALA A 240 -11.62 -1.12 3.61
CA ALA A 240 -10.60 -0.75 4.59
C ALA A 240 -10.53 0.77 4.85
N LEU A 241 -10.67 1.58 3.81
CA LEU A 241 -10.73 3.05 3.91
C LEU A 241 -11.84 3.53 4.86
N ARG A 242 -12.98 2.84 4.93
CA ARG A 242 -14.10 3.20 5.84
C ARG A 242 -13.79 2.96 7.32
N PHE A 243 -12.71 2.24 7.66
CA PHE A 243 -12.22 2.06 9.03
C PHE A 243 -11.15 3.09 9.44
N THR A 244 -10.81 4.04 8.56
CA THR A 244 -9.82 5.09 8.83
C THR A 244 -10.44 6.36 9.41
N THR A 245 -9.60 7.24 9.98
CA THR A 245 -9.94 8.64 10.29
C THR A 245 -8.70 9.51 10.05
N ALA A 246 -8.92 10.76 9.63
CA ALA A 246 -7.86 11.77 9.59
C ALA A 246 -7.22 11.95 10.99
N GLY A 247 -5.94 12.29 11.04
CA GLY A 247 -5.13 12.44 12.25
C GLY A 247 -3.92 11.50 12.31
N LEU A 248 -3.87 10.63 13.31
CA LEU A 248 -2.71 9.76 13.60
C LEU A 248 -2.51 8.72 12.48
N PRO A 249 -1.26 8.42 12.04
CA PRO A 249 -1.01 7.47 10.95
C PRO A 249 -1.63 6.08 11.12
N ASP A 250 -1.60 5.54 12.35
CA ASP A 250 -2.19 4.23 12.69
C ASP A 250 -3.72 4.20 12.57
N ASP A 251 -4.36 5.37 12.62
CA ASP A 251 -5.80 5.53 12.38
C ASP A 251 -6.12 6.01 10.95
N ALA A 252 -5.15 6.64 10.27
CA ALA A 252 -5.26 7.11 8.90
C ALA A 252 -5.10 6.01 7.84
N VAL A 253 -4.34 4.96 8.14
CA VAL A 253 -4.01 3.87 7.20
C VAL A 253 -4.52 2.53 7.73
N ALA A 254 -5.33 1.81 6.95
CA ALA A 254 -5.83 0.48 7.29
C ALA A 254 -5.64 -0.54 6.16
N GLY A 255 -5.12 -1.72 6.49
CA GLY A 255 -5.08 -2.87 5.58
C GLY A 255 -6.29 -3.79 5.76
N HIS A 256 -6.92 -4.22 4.66
CA HIS A 256 -7.98 -5.22 4.69
C HIS A 256 -7.52 -6.54 5.35
N ASP A 257 -6.28 -6.96 5.06
CA ASP A 257 -5.65 -8.15 5.66
C ASP A 257 -5.50 -8.02 7.18
N GLU A 258 -5.29 -6.80 7.70
CA GLU A 258 -5.15 -6.53 9.15
C GLU A 258 -6.50 -6.48 9.87
N LEU A 259 -7.56 -6.03 9.18
CA LEU A 259 -8.91 -5.90 9.73
C LEU A 259 -9.62 -7.26 9.87
N GLY A 260 -9.30 -8.24 9.02
CA GLY A 260 -9.84 -9.59 9.10
C GLY A 260 -11.37 -9.63 9.17
N ALA A 261 -11.92 -10.37 10.14
CA ALA A 261 -13.36 -10.52 10.32
C ALA A 261 -14.10 -9.22 10.73
N VAL A 262 -13.39 -8.18 11.19
CA VAL A 262 -14.00 -6.87 11.53
C VAL A 262 -14.56 -6.17 10.29
N THR A 263 -14.07 -6.52 9.09
CA THR A 263 -14.57 -5.99 7.80
C THR A 263 -16.07 -6.19 7.60
N LEU A 264 -16.65 -7.27 8.15
CA LEU A 264 -18.10 -7.55 8.11
C LEU A 264 -18.96 -6.46 8.75
N LEU A 265 -18.42 -5.66 9.69
CA LEU A 265 -19.12 -4.49 10.23
C LEU A 265 -19.47 -3.46 9.14
N ALA A 266 -18.70 -3.41 8.06
CA ALA A 266 -18.91 -2.47 6.96
C ALA A 266 -20.15 -2.79 6.10
N GLU A 267 -20.65 -4.03 6.18
CA GLU A 267 -21.91 -4.48 5.56
C GLU A 267 -23.14 -4.00 6.35
N ILE A 268 -22.98 -3.68 7.64
CA ILE A 268 -24.06 -3.19 8.50
C ILE A 268 -24.40 -1.75 8.09
N PRO A 269 -25.69 -1.41 7.83
CA PRO A 269 -26.09 -0.06 7.44
C PRO A 269 -25.65 1.01 8.46
N PRO A 270 -25.09 2.16 8.02
CA PRO A 270 -24.65 3.26 8.90
C PRO A 270 -25.70 3.69 9.94
N ALA A 271 -26.98 3.74 9.56
CA ALA A 271 -28.08 4.10 10.46
C ALA A 271 -28.32 3.07 11.59
N ARG A 272 -27.95 1.80 11.40
CA ARG A 272 -27.98 0.76 12.45
C ARG A 272 -26.75 0.86 13.35
N LEU A 273 -25.57 1.10 12.78
CA LEU A 273 -24.33 1.33 13.55
C LEU A 273 -24.44 2.55 14.48
N ARG A 274 -25.01 3.67 14.00
CA ARG A 274 -25.29 4.89 14.80
C ARG A 274 -26.26 4.67 15.98
N ARG A 275 -27.00 3.55 16.03
CA ARG A 275 -27.96 3.21 17.10
C ARG A 275 -27.42 2.21 18.13
N LEU A 276 -26.20 1.70 17.97
CA LEU A 276 -25.58 0.83 18.98
C LEU A 276 -25.30 1.65 20.26
N PRO A 277 -25.66 1.19 21.47
CA PRO A 277 -25.50 1.99 22.70
C PRO A 277 -24.08 2.52 22.91
N ASP A 278 -23.08 1.65 22.71
CA ASP A 278 -21.67 2.01 22.86
C ASP A 278 -21.23 3.05 21.80
N ALA A 279 -21.79 3.01 20.59
CA ALA A 279 -21.53 3.99 19.54
C ALA A 279 -22.24 5.35 19.80
N VAL A 280 -23.44 5.34 20.40
CA VAL A 280 -24.15 6.54 20.85
C VAL A 280 -23.37 7.23 21.97
N ALA A 281 -22.92 6.47 22.98
CA ALA A 281 -22.08 6.99 24.05
C ALA A 281 -20.77 7.59 23.52
N LEU A 282 -20.11 6.89 22.58
CA LEU A 282 -18.88 7.35 21.95
C LEU A 282 -19.10 8.58 21.04
N ALA A 283 -20.27 8.74 20.43
CA ALA A 283 -20.63 9.92 19.66
C ALA A 283 -20.91 11.14 20.57
N GLY A 284 -21.62 10.94 21.69
CA GLY A 284 -21.81 11.97 22.71
C GLY A 284 -20.48 12.44 23.31
N LEU A 285 -19.58 11.50 23.62
CA LEU A 285 -18.22 11.80 24.05
C LEU A 285 -17.43 12.59 22.97
N ALA A 286 -17.58 12.23 21.69
CA ALA A 286 -16.90 12.91 20.59
C ALA A 286 -17.32 14.38 20.41
N ALA A 287 -18.56 14.72 20.78
CA ALA A 287 -19.11 16.07 20.72
C ALA A 287 -18.81 16.92 21.97
N ALA A 288 -18.35 16.31 23.06
CA ALA A 288 -17.98 17.00 24.29
C ALA A 288 -16.63 17.73 24.17
N GLU A 289 -16.40 18.71 25.05
CA GLU A 289 -15.10 19.40 25.12
C GLU A 289 -13.97 18.39 25.42
N GLY A 290 -12.90 18.45 24.62
CA GLY A 290 -11.80 17.48 24.69
C GLY A 290 -12.11 16.10 24.08
N GLY A 291 -13.31 15.87 23.53
CA GLY A 291 -13.75 14.58 22.97
C GLY A 291 -12.76 13.96 21.97
N ARG A 292 -12.20 14.76 21.04
CA ARG A 292 -11.16 14.31 20.10
C ARG A 292 -9.92 13.72 20.80
N LEU A 293 -9.52 14.29 21.93
CA LEU A 293 -8.35 13.85 22.71
C LEU A 293 -8.64 12.59 23.53
N GLN A 294 -9.89 12.38 23.94
CA GLN A 294 -10.36 11.16 24.62
C GLN A 294 -10.50 10.00 23.62
N LEU A 295 -11.03 10.25 22.42
CA LEU A 295 -11.07 9.27 21.33
C LEU A 295 -9.66 8.81 20.90
N ALA A 296 -8.70 9.73 20.76
CA ALA A 296 -7.32 9.39 20.46
C ALA A 296 -6.68 8.53 21.56
N ALA A 297 -6.93 8.85 22.84
CA ALA A 297 -6.49 8.04 23.98
C ALA A 297 -7.09 6.62 23.94
N LEU A 298 -8.39 6.50 23.62
CA LEU A 298 -9.04 5.19 23.48
C LEU A 298 -8.46 4.38 22.31
N ALA A 299 -8.28 4.99 21.13
CA ALA A 299 -7.76 4.29 19.95
C ALA A 299 -6.35 3.74 20.18
N ALA A 300 -5.44 4.57 20.70
CA ALA A 300 -4.09 4.17 21.06
C ALA A 300 -4.07 3.08 22.16
N PHE A 301 -4.97 3.15 23.14
CA PHE A 301 -5.07 2.12 24.17
C PHE A 301 -5.67 0.79 23.65
N CYS A 302 -6.66 0.84 22.75
CA CYS A 302 -7.20 -0.34 22.08
C CYS A 302 -6.16 -1.02 21.17
N ARG A 303 -5.31 -0.24 20.48
CA ARG A 303 -4.15 -0.76 19.73
C ARG A 303 -3.12 -1.44 20.63
N THR A 304 -2.62 -0.71 21.62
CA THR A 304 -1.39 -1.08 22.35
C THR A 304 -1.64 -1.90 23.61
N GLY A 305 -2.87 -1.94 24.12
CA GLY A 305 -3.24 -2.56 25.39
C GLY A 305 -2.58 -1.95 26.63
N SER A 306 -1.83 -0.86 26.51
CA SER A 306 -0.90 -0.37 27.52
C SER A 306 -0.89 1.15 27.63
N LEU A 307 -1.10 1.67 28.84
CA LEU A 307 -1.05 3.11 29.14
C LEU A 307 0.29 3.74 28.78
N ARG A 308 1.40 3.00 28.87
CA ARG A 308 2.75 3.52 28.57
C ARG A 308 3.00 3.62 27.06
N LEU A 309 2.54 2.63 26.29
CA LEU A 309 2.69 2.62 24.83
C LEU A 309 1.75 3.63 24.18
N ALA A 310 0.47 3.68 24.58
CA ALA A 310 -0.48 4.70 24.14
C ALA A 310 -0.01 6.13 24.49
N ALA A 311 0.70 6.32 25.61
CA ALA A 311 1.30 7.59 25.97
C ALA A 311 2.50 7.96 25.10
N ALA A 312 3.35 6.99 24.74
CA ALA A 312 4.45 7.21 23.81
C ALA A 312 3.95 7.55 22.39
N GLU A 313 2.96 6.80 21.89
CA GLU A 313 2.29 7.01 20.59
C GLU A 313 1.67 8.42 20.47
N LEU A 314 1.03 8.89 21.54
CA LEU A 314 0.38 10.20 21.59
C LEU A 314 1.32 11.35 22.02
N HIS A 315 2.58 11.06 22.34
CA HIS A 315 3.56 11.99 22.91
C HIS A 315 3.05 12.70 24.19
N LEU A 316 2.45 11.94 25.11
CA LEU A 316 1.86 12.39 26.37
C LEU A 316 2.51 11.73 27.58
N HIS A 317 2.23 12.27 28.77
CA HIS A 317 2.49 11.55 30.00
C HIS A 317 1.40 10.48 30.25
N HIS A 318 1.78 9.34 30.82
CA HIS A 318 0.88 8.20 31.03
C HIS A 318 -0.30 8.52 31.97
N SER A 319 -0.13 9.42 32.94
CA SER A 319 -1.24 9.91 33.77
C SER A 319 -2.27 10.73 32.98
N SER A 320 -1.84 11.47 31.95
CA SER A 320 -2.73 12.21 31.06
C SER A 320 -3.57 11.28 30.17
N VAL A 321 -2.99 10.15 29.73
CA VAL A 321 -3.75 9.09 29.03
C VAL A 321 -4.74 8.42 29.97
N ALA A 322 -4.29 8.00 31.17
CA ALA A 322 -5.15 7.39 32.17
C ALA A 322 -6.35 8.30 32.53
N ALA A 323 -6.10 9.58 32.81
CA ALA A 323 -7.15 10.56 33.11
C ALA A 323 -8.17 10.71 31.96
N ARG A 324 -7.73 10.68 30.70
CA ARG A 324 -8.65 10.70 29.54
C ARG A 324 -9.47 9.42 29.45
N LEU A 325 -8.85 8.25 29.62
CA LEU A 325 -9.54 6.96 29.59
C LEU A 325 -10.57 6.83 30.72
N SER A 326 -10.31 7.34 31.91
CA SER A 326 -11.31 7.38 32.99
C SER A 326 -12.50 8.31 32.72
N HIS A 327 -12.44 9.19 31.71
CA HIS A 327 -13.64 9.87 31.20
C HIS A 327 -14.40 8.99 30.19
N VAL A 328 -13.70 8.24 29.34
CA VAL A 328 -14.29 7.24 28.43
C VAL A 328 -15.04 6.17 29.22
N GLU A 329 -14.41 5.59 30.24
CA GLU A 329 -14.99 4.56 31.11
C GLU A 329 -16.30 5.03 31.76
N LYS A 330 -16.32 6.26 32.30
CA LYS A 330 -17.52 6.89 32.87
C LYS A 330 -18.62 7.14 31.83
N ALA A 331 -18.25 7.61 30.63
CA ALA A 331 -19.22 7.96 29.60
C ALA A 331 -19.84 6.75 28.91
N MET A 332 -19.10 5.65 28.78
CA MET A 332 -19.57 4.41 28.15
C MET A 332 -20.11 3.38 29.16
N GLY A 333 -19.85 3.55 30.46
CA GLY A 333 -20.18 2.54 31.49
C GLY A 333 -19.32 1.27 31.41
N LEU A 334 -18.12 1.39 30.84
CA LEU A 334 -17.20 0.28 30.55
C LEU A 334 -15.96 0.33 31.45
N ARG A 335 -15.30 -0.82 31.64
CA ARG A 335 -14.01 -0.92 32.34
C ARG A 335 -12.94 -1.40 31.35
N LEU A 336 -12.09 -0.50 30.85
CA LEU A 336 -11.15 -0.78 29.75
C LEU A 336 -10.01 -1.75 30.14
N ARG A 337 -9.87 -2.06 31.43
CA ARG A 337 -9.03 -3.16 31.92
C ARG A 337 -9.62 -4.56 31.70
N ASP A 338 -10.93 -4.66 31.48
CA ASP A 338 -11.59 -5.91 31.11
C ASP A 338 -11.47 -6.15 29.60
N PRO A 339 -11.06 -7.35 29.13
CA PRO A 339 -10.89 -7.61 27.71
C PRO A 339 -12.16 -7.48 26.86
N GLY A 340 -13.33 -7.82 27.42
CA GLY A 340 -14.62 -7.78 26.73
C GLY A 340 -15.15 -6.34 26.58
N ASP A 341 -15.10 -5.56 27.66
CA ASP A 341 -15.44 -4.14 27.62
C ASP A 341 -14.47 -3.35 26.71
N ARG A 342 -13.16 -3.68 26.72
CA ARG A 342 -12.18 -3.09 25.79
C ARG A 342 -12.48 -3.44 24.34
N PHE A 343 -12.89 -4.69 24.06
CA PHE A 343 -13.29 -5.11 22.72
C PHE A 343 -14.58 -4.40 22.26
N ARG A 344 -15.57 -4.23 23.14
CA ARG A 344 -16.76 -3.40 22.87
C ARG A 344 -16.41 -1.96 22.53
N ALA A 345 -15.50 -1.34 23.28
CA ALA A 345 -15.04 0.02 23.00
C ALA A 345 -14.31 0.12 21.63
N GLN A 346 -13.56 -0.90 21.24
CA GLN A 346 -12.93 -1.01 19.92
C GLN A 346 -13.98 -1.19 18.79
N LEU A 347 -15.01 -2.03 19.00
CA LEU A 347 -16.14 -2.16 18.07
C LEU A 347 -16.90 -0.83 17.92
N ALA A 348 -17.09 -0.08 19.00
CA ALA A 348 -17.72 1.24 18.97
C ALA A 348 -16.89 2.27 18.17
N LEU A 349 -15.55 2.24 18.30
CA LEU A 349 -14.65 3.04 17.46
C LEU A 349 -14.82 2.72 15.97
N TYR A 350 -14.90 1.44 15.59
CA TYR A 350 -15.13 1.03 14.20
C TYR A 350 -16.54 1.43 13.72
N ALA A 351 -17.59 1.17 14.51
CA ALA A 351 -18.97 1.55 14.18
C ALA A 351 -19.10 3.06 13.94
N ARG A 352 -18.42 3.90 14.74
CA ARG A 352 -18.37 5.36 14.55
C ARG A 352 -17.71 5.78 13.23
N ARG A 353 -16.59 5.15 12.84
CA ARG A 353 -15.89 5.45 11.57
C ARG A 353 -16.73 5.03 10.37
N LEU A 354 -17.26 3.81 10.40
CA LEU A 354 -18.13 3.25 9.36
C LEU A 354 -19.42 4.06 9.17
N ALA A 355 -19.96 4.64 10.25
CA ALA A 355 -21.11 5.52 10.21
C ALA A 355 -20.79 6.84 9.49
N ALA A 356 -19.73 7.55 9.90
CA ALA A 356 -19.32 8.82 9.30
C ALA A 356 -18.89 8.65 7.83
N ALA A 357 -18.21 7.54 7.49
CA ALA A 357 -17.80 7.26 6.12
C ALA A 357 -18.97 7.03 5.15
N GLY A 358 -20.18 6.74 5.65
CA GLY A 358 -21.39 6.67 4.82
C GLY A 358 -21.87 8.05 4.37
N GLU A 359 -21.75 9.06 5.24
CA GLU A 359 -22.23 10.43 5.00
C GLU A 359 -21.44 11.16 3.90
N SER A 360 -20.20 10.71 3.62
CA SER A 360 -19.38 11.20 2.49
C SER A 360 -19.67 10.51 1.15
N GLY A 361 -20.49 9.45 1.12
CA GLY A 361 -20.63 8.56 -0.05
C GLY A 361 -21.81 8.88 -0.98
N GLU A 362 -22.86 9.54 -0.48
CA GLU A 362 -24.14 9.66 -1.21
C GLU A 362 -24.12 10.70 -2.34
N GLY A 363 -23.12 11.58 -2.40
CA GLY A 363 -22.96 12.59 -3.45
C GLY A 363 -22.31 12.11 -4.76
N GLY A 364 -21.93 10.83 -4.87
CA GLY A 364 -21.10 10.29 -5.97
C GLY A 364 -21.67 9.06 -6.67
N GLY A 365 -22.99 8.91 -6.71
CA GLY A 365 -23.66 7.72 -7.25
C GLY A 365 -23.64 7.63 -8.77
N LEU A 366 -22.68 6.90 -9.34
CA LEU A 366 -22.88 6.24 -10.64
C LEU A 366 -23.99 5.21 -10.48
N SER A 367 -25.14 5.44 -11.12
CA SER A 367 -26.31 4.58 -11.05
C SER A 367 -26.00 3.16 -11.58
N GLY A 368 -26.31 2.15 -10.77
CA GLY A 368 -25.98 0.76 -11.09
C GLY A 368 -26.49 -0.22 -10.04
N ASP A 369 -27.82 -0.39 -10.02
CA ASP A 369 -28.61 -1.41 -9.32
C ASP A 369 -28.31 -1.70 -7.85
N ALA A 370 -29.20 -1.18 -6.99
CA ALA A 370 -29.50 -1.79 -5.70
C ALA A 370 -30.32 -3.08 -5.91
N GLY A 371 -29.68 -4.12 -6.47
CA GLY A 371 -30.29 -5.42 -6.70
C GLY A 371 -30.51 -6.20 -5.40
N GLU A 372 -31.80 -6.37 -5.05
CA GLU A 372 -32.38 -7.38 -4.15
C GLU A 372 -31.46 -8.02 -3.09
N TRP A 373 -31.38 -7.38 -1.92
CA TRP A 373 -31.18 -8.09 -0.65
C TRP A 373 -32.50 -8.11 0.11
N GLY A 374 -33.30 -9.15 -0.11
CA GLY A 374 -34.65 -9.26 0.43
C GLY A 374 -34.71 -9.40 1.95
N ASP A 375 -35.76 -8.84 2.56
CA ASP A 375 -36.00 -8.87 4.00
C ASP A 375 -36.21 -10.29 4.54
N SER A 376 -35.36 -10.74 5.47
CA SER A 376 -35.63 -11.92 6.32
C SER A 376 -34.73 -11.96 7.57
N TRP A 377 -35.07 -11.16 8.59
CA TRP A 377 -34.46 -11.28 9.94
C TRP A 377 -35.48 -11.08 11.08
N ASP A 378 -36.74 -11.50 10.87
CA ASP A 378 -37.75 -11.56 11.94
C ASP A 378 -37.77 -12.96 12.60
N LEU A 379 -36.92 -13.13 13.61
CA LEU A 379 -36.96 -14.30 14.50
C LEU A 379 -37.88 -14.03 15.70
N ARG A 380 -39.18 -14.28 15.53
CA ARG A 380 -40.16 -14.28 16.63
C ARG A 380 -41.32 -15.23 16.34
N GLY A 381 -41.68 -16.06 17.33
CA GLY A 381 -43.01 -16.69 17.39
C GLY A 381 -43.13 -18.14 16.88
N SER A 382 -42.63 -19.07 17.68
CA SER A 382 -43.37 -20.28 18.11
C SER A 382 -44.57 -20.81 17.28
N GLY A 383 -44.36 -21.95 16.61
CA GLY A 383 -45.22 -23.14 16.76
C GLY A 383 -46.54 -23.25 15.97
N GLY A 384 -46.85 -24.48 15.54
CA GLY A 384 -48.15 -24.89 15.02
C GLY A 384 -48.13 -25.38 13.56
N ILE A 385 -48.28 -26.69 13.36
CA ILE A 385 -48.58 -27.30 12.06
C ILE A 385 -50.09 -27.54 11.98
N PRO A 386 -50.75 -27.09 10.90
CA PRO A 386 -51.93 -27.76 10.35
C PRO A 386 -51.67 -28.30 8.93
N GLY A 387 -52.44 -29.33 8.53
CA GLY A 387 -52.31 -30.01 7.25
C GLY A 387 -52.99 -29.31 6.06
N PRO A 388 -52.90 -29.88 4.84
CA PRO A 388 -53.37 -29.26 3.59
C PRO A 388 -54.89 -29.34 3.41
N GLY A 389 -55.49 -28.33 2.76
CA GLY A 389 -56.92 -28.27 2.48
C GLY A 389 -57.27 -27.60 1.15
N ALA A 390 -57.80 -28.40 0.21
CA ALA A 390 -58.66 -28.10 -0.95
C ALA A 390 -58.50 -26.80 -1.78
N ALA A 391 -58.50 -26.97 -3.11
CA ALA A 391 -58.58 -25.87 -4.09
C ALA A 391 -60.02 -25.37 -4.32
N GLN A 392 -60.17 -24.11 -4.75
CA GLN A 392 -61.33 -23.63 -5.52
C GLN A 392 -61.11 -22.28 -6.21
N ALA A 393 -61.71 -22.12 -7.40
CA ALA A 393 -61.81 -20.93 -8.25
C ALA A 393 -62.81 -21.25 -9.40
N PRO A 394 -63.27 -20.32 -10.27
CA PRO A 394 -63.27 -18.84 -10.20
C PRO A 394 -64.65 -18.18 -10.49
N ALA A 395 -64.76 -16.86 -10.33
CA ALA A 395 -65.68 -15.95 -11.04
C ALA A 395 -65.07 -14.51 -11.01
N VAL A 396 -64.97 -13.65 -12.03
CA VAL A 396 -65.77 -13.30 -13.24
C VAL A 396 -66.75 -12.13 -12.98
N PHE A 397 -66.91 -11.25 -14.00
CA PHE A 397 -67.51 -9.89 -14.07
C PHE A 397 -66.58 -8.74 -13.64
N GLY A 398 -66.49 -7.61 -14.38
CA GLY A 398 -67.07 -7.30 -15.70
C GLY A 398 -66.64 -5.91 -16.26
N ARG A 399 -66.71 -5.72 -17.60
CA ARG A 399 -66.60 -4.43 -18.33
C ARG A 399 -68.01 -3.92 -18.72
N PRO A 400 -68.24 -2.61 -18.94
CA PRO A 400 -67.99 -1.93 -20.24
C PRO A 400 -66.78 -0.96 -20.20
N GLY A 401 -66.36 -0.21 -21.24
CA GLY A 401 -66.98 0.15 -22.54
C GLY A 401 -67.61 1.56 -22.50
N ASP A 402 -67.53 2.48 -23.48
CA ASP A 402 -66.83 2.60 -24.79
C ASP A 402 -66.64 4.14 -25.05
N GLY A 403 -66.05 4.72 -26.10
CA GLY A 403 -65.45 4.26 -27.37
C GLY A 403 -64.59 5.42 -27.98
N ASP A 404 -63.83 5.20 -29.06
CA ASP A 404 -64.13 5.59 -30.47
C ASP A 404 -64.05 7.11 -30.82
N THR A 405 -63.74 7.57 -32.05
CA THR A 405 -63.75 6.90 -33.38
C THR A 405 -62.76 7.51 -34.40
N SER A 406 -62.27 6.68 -35.34
CA SER A 406 -62.00 7.02 -36.78
C SER A 406 -60.83 7.98 -37.15
N ALA A 407 -60.29 8.04 -38.39
CA ALA A 407 -60.63 7.38 -39.67
C ALA A 407 -59.39 7.17 -40.59
N GLY A 408 -59.48 6.27 -41.58
CA GLY A 408 -58.63 6.22 -42.81
C GLY A 408 -59.39 6.80 -44.03
N PRO A 409 -59.23 6.30 -45.30
CA PRO A 409 -58.34 5.23 -45.79
C PRO A 409 -57.67 5.51 -47.19
N ASP A 410 -57.05 4.47 -47.80
CA ASP A 410 -56.85 4.22 -49.26
C ASP A 410 -55.99 5.17 -50.15
N ALA A 411 -55.37 4.74 -51.28
CA ALA A 411 -55.03 3.41 -51.83
C ALA A 411 -54.03 3.49 -53.03
N ALA A 412 -53.51 2.31 -53.45
CA ALA A 412 -52.93 1.98 -54.79
C ALA A 412 -51.54 2.55 -55.22
N ALA A 413 -50.77 1.96 -56.16
CA ALA A 413 -50.59 0.55 -56.60
C ALA A 413 -49.41 0.39 -57.61
N ARG A 414 -48.86 -0.84 -57.73
CA ARG A 414 -47.90 -1.35 -58.77
C ARG A 414 -46.43 -0.84 -58.60
N ALA A 415 -45.36 -1.52 -59.04
CA ALA A 415 -45.22 -2.75 -59.85
C ALA A 415 -43.99 -3.62 -59.38
N ARG A 416 -43.93 -4.95 -59.64
CA ARG A 416 -43.06 -5.65 -60.63
C ARG A 416 -41.54 -5.36 -60.53
N SER A 417 -40.59 -6.32 -60.48
CA SER A 417 -40.64 -7.80 -60.67
C SER A 417 -39.44 -8.55 -60.01
N ALA A 418 -39.60 -9.87 -59.86
CA ALA A 418 -38.57 -10.94 -59.82
C ALA A 418 -39.26 -12.24 -60.36
N PRO A 419 -38.61 -13.43 -60.52
CA PRO A 419 -37.19 -13.80 -60.45
C PRO A 419 -36.71 -14.57 -61.73
N ASP A 420 -35.53 -15.23 -61.68
CA ASP A 420 -35.23 -16.58 -62.21
C ASP A 420 -33.75 -16.94 -61.91
N ALA A 421 -33.22 -18.18 -61.85
CA ALA A 421 -33.67 -19.57 -61.59
C ALA A 421 -32.99 -20.60 -62.55
N ALA A 422 -32.76 -21.84 -62.05
CA ALA A 422 -32.09 -22.99 -62.69
C ALA A 422 -30.58 -22.82 -63.07
N ALA A 423 -29.65 -23.79 -63.03
CA ALA A 423 -29.55 -25.25 -62.73
C ALA A 423 -29.21 -26.16 -63.95
N GLY A 424 -28.30 -27.13 -63.74
CA GLY A 424 -27.71 -28.03 -64.75
C GLY A 424 -26.35 -27.55 -65.28
N ASP A 425 -25.39 -28.40 -65.67
CA ASP A 425 -25.31 -29.87 -65.57
C ASP A 425 -23.81 -30.33 -65.50
N ALA A 426 -23.52 -31.64 -65.50
CA ALA A 426 -22.27 -32.25 -65.01
C ALA A 426 -21.20 -32.61 -66.09
N VAL A 427 -20.25 -33.48 -65.67
CA VAL A 427 -19.07 -34.05 -66.38
C VAL A 427 -17.81 -33.16 -66.35
N GLY A 428 -16.65 -33.63 -65.87
CA GLY A 428 -16.33 -34.92 -65.23
C GLY A 428 -14.81 -35.08 -64.97
N GLY A 429 -14.42 -36.11 -64.22
CA GLY A 429 -13.00 -36.50 -64.04
C GLY A 429 -12.46 -36.47 -62.60
N GLY A 430 -12.65 -37.57 -61.87
CA GLY A 430 -11.71 -38.01 -60.82
C GLY A 430 -10.84 -39.17 -61.35
N PRO A 431 -10.20 -40.00 -60.49
CA PRO A 431 -10.16 -39.94 -59.02
C PRO A 431 -8.72 -40.05 -58.43
N GLY A 432 -8.60 -39.92 -57.09
CA GLY A 432 -7.33 -40.06 -56.36
C GLY A 432 -7.48 -40.39 -54.88
N ILE A 433 -8.48 -41.20 -54.51
CA ILE A 433 -8.89 -41.43 -53.11
C ILE A 433 -8.07 -42.56 -52.46
N ARG A 434 -7.52 -42.34 -51.26
CA ARG A 434 -7.76 -43.22 -50.07
C ARG A 434 -7.12 -42.75 -48.75
N THR A 435 -7.97 -42.61 -47.74
CA THR A 435 -7.68 -42.49 -46.31
C THR A 435 -7.58 -43.91 -45.65
N PRO A 436 -7.37 -44.07 -44.32
CA PRO A 436 -6.57 -45.19 -43.78
C PRO A 436 -7.37 -46.43 -43.35
N VAL A 437 -6.65 -47.50 -43.01
CA VAL A 437 -6.89 -48.41 -41.86
C VAL A 437 -5.61 -49.25 -41.64
N GLY A 438 -5.24 -49.53 -40.38
CA GLY A 438 -3.98 -50.24 -40.03
C GLY A 438 -4.18 -51.66 -39.52
N ARG A 439 -3.08 -52.36 -39.15
CA ARG A 439 -3.12 -53.53 -38.24
C ARG A 439 -1.72 -53.98 -37.73
N SER A 440 -1.70 -54.40 -36.46
CA SER A 440 -0.87 -55.47 -35.84
C SER A 440 0.60 -55.70 -36.24
N GLY A 441 1.51 -55.64 -35.24
CA GLY A 441 2.82 -56.29 -35.21
C GLY A 441 3.24 -56.57 -33.76
N ARG A 442 3.94 -57.68 -33.47
CA ARG A 442 4.28 -58.14 -32.10
C ARG A 442 5.71 -58.71 -32.06
N ALA A 443 6.35 -58.69 -30.88
CA ALA A 443 7.72 -59.17 -30.57
C ALA A 443 8.88 -58.34 -31.19
N GLY A 444 10.09 -58.32 -30.62
CA GLY A 444 10.56 -58.92 -29.35
C GLY A 444 12.08 -58.75 -29.12
N GLY A 445 12.56 -59.00 -27.90
CA GLY A 445 13.95 -58.77 -27.43
C GLY A 445 14.12 -57.35 -26.85
N GLU A 446 14.46 -57.09 -25.58
CA GLU A 446 15.50 -57.62 -24.67
C GLU A 446 16.94 -57.21 -25.02
N LEU A 447 17.54 -56.35 -24.18
CA LEU A 447 18.74 -56.70 -23.41
C LEU A 447 19.08 -55.66 -22.31
N VAL A 448 19.53 -56.19 -21.16
CA VAL A 448 20.26 -55.64 -20.01
C VAL A 448 21.01 -54.30 -20.22
N GLY A 449 21.08 -53.34 -19.27
CA GLY A 449 20.53 -53.28 -17.90
C GLY A 449 21.43 -52.50 -16.91
N ARG A 450 21.24 -52.75 -15.60
CA ARG A 450 22.04 -52.32 -14.42
C ARG A 450 21.67 -50.97 -13.74
N ALA A 451 21.42 -51.05 -12.43
CA ALA A 451 21.27 -49.95 -11.47
C ALA A 451 22.43 -49.97 -10.44
N PRO A 452 22.36 -49.15 -9.37
CA PRO A 452 22.77 -49.65 -8.05
C PRO A 452 21.77 -49.42 -6.90
N ASP A 453 21.86 -50.31 -5.91
CA ASP A 453 21.25 -50.34 -4.55
C ASP A 453 21.74 -49.18 -3.63
N ALA A 454 21.27 -48.88 -2.40
CA ALA A 454 20.14 -49.23 -1.48
C ALA A 454 20.06 -48.10 -0.39
N ALA A 455 19.30 -48.06 0.72
CA ALA A 455 18.43 -48.98 1.48
C ALA A 455 17.18 -48.20 2.02
N ASP A 456 16.14 -48.76 2.66
CA ASP A 456 15.96 -49.30 4.05
C ASP A 456 16.34 -48.32 5.18
N GLU A 457 15.57 -48.10 6.24
CA GLU A 457 14.67 -49.00 6.99
C GLU A 457 13.16 -48.66 7.00
N ARG A 458 12.32 -49.62 7.44
CA ARG A 458 10.96 -49.40 7.97
C ARG A 458 10.82 -49.96 9.39
N ARG A 459 10.11 -49.25 10.29
CA ARG A 459 9.36 -49.89 11.38
C ARG A 459 7.97 -49.27 11.58
N THR A 460 7.01 -50.13 11.87
CA THR A 460 5.58 -49.82 12.05
C THR A 460 5.14 -50.15 13.48
N GLY A 461 4.27 -49.32 14.06
CA GLY A 461 3.60 -49.60 15.33
C GLY A 461 2.39 -48.69 15.50
N ALA A 462 1.21 -49.28 15.71
CA ALA A 462 -0.08 -48.60 15.83
C ALA A 462 -0.67 -48.84 17.24
N PRO A 463 -1.78 -48.17 17.64
CA PRO A 463 -2.03 -47.85 19.05
C PRO A 463 -2.79 -48.93 19.83
N GLY A 464 -2.81 -48.78 21.16
CA GLY A 464 -3.65 -49.53 22.10
C GLY A 464 -4.21 -48.62 23.20
N SER A 465 -5.44 -48.90 23.63
CA SER A 465 -6.20 -48.16 24.65
C SER A 465 -6.31 -48.94 25.96
N GLY A 466 -6.35 -48.25 27.10
CA GLY A 466 -6.65 -48.81 28.42
C GLY A 466 -6.98 -47.71 29.43
N ALA A 467 -7.80 -48.04 30.44
CA ALA A 467 -8.24 -47.17 31.53
C ALA A 467 -8.25 -47.96 32.85
N GLU A 468 -8.78 -47.38 33.94
CA GLU A 468 -8.94 -47.96 35.29
C GLU A 468 -7.61 -48.13 36.07
N ASP A 469 -7.49 -47.86 37.39
CA ASP A 469 -8.28 -46.99 38.29
C ASP A 469 -7.52 -46.69 39.62
N ALA A 470 -8.17 -45.97 40.56
CA ALA A 470 -7.95 -45.94 42.04
C ALA A 470 -6.97 -44.93 42.74
N GLU A 471 -7.59 -44.10 43.60
CA GLU A 471 -7.23 -43.70 45.00
C GLU A 471 -5.92 -42.93 45.40
N HIS A 472 -5.79 -42.38 46.62
CA HIS A 472 -6.41 -41.17 47.22
C HIS A 472 -5.62 -40.67 48.48
N GLU A 473 -5.17 -39.39 48.54
CA GLU A 473 -4.68 -38.63 49.74
C GLU A 473 -3.52 -39.21 50.62
N PRO A 474 -2.96 -38.48 51.64
CA PRO A 474 -2.82 -37.02 51.89
C PRO A 474 -1.35 -36.59 52.23
N PRO A 475 -1.05 -35.28 52.44
CA PRO A 475 0.29 -34.78 52.85
C PRO A 475 0.49 -34.61 54.39
N ALA A 476 1.73 -34.41 54.84
CA ALA A 476 2.15 -34.27 56.26
C ALA A 476 2.96 -32.98 56.56
N ASP A 477 3.30 -32.70 57.84
CA ASP A 477 3.46 -31.35 58.41
C ASP A 477 4.71 -31.12 59.33
N ARG A 478 5.10 -29.84 59.54
CA ARG A 478 5.95 -29.20 60.61
C ARG A 478 7.51 -29.11 60.61
N LEU A 479 7.98 -27.83 60.50
CA LEU A 479 8.85 -27.03 61.44
C LEU A 479 10.34 -27.41 61.71
N PRO A 480 11.19 -26.51 62.31
CA PRO A 480 11.12 -25.05 62.59
C PRO A 480 12.35 -24.19 62.11
N GLY A 481 12.39 -22.87 62.44
CA GLY A 481 13.53 -21.93 62.25
C GLY A 481 14.60 -21.95 63.39
N PRO A 482 15.40 -20.88 63.69
CA PRO A 482 15.20 -19.41 63.51
C PRO A 482 16.48 -18.70 62.92
N PRO A 483 16.76 -17.36 63.06
CA PRO A 483 16.03 -16.15 63.53
C PRO A 483 15.96 -15.05 62.42
N GLY A 484 15.92 -13.70 62.59
CA GLY A 484 15.93 -12.78 63.75
C GLY A 484 16.05 -11.27 63.38
N ASP A 485 16.17 -10.42 64.42
CA ASP A 485 16.52 -8.97 64.50
C ASP A 485 15.47 -7.87 64.17
N ASP A 486 15.59 -6.76 64.91
CA ASP A 486 14.61 -5.67 65.15
C ASP A 486 14.76 -4.46 64.17
N GLY A 487 13.86 -3.46 64.08
CA GLY A 487 12.57 -3.22 64.75
C GLY A 487 12.12 -1.74 64.63
N LYS A 488 11.36 -1.28 65.63
CA LYS A 488 10.82 0.09 65.87
C LYS A 488 9.48 0.47 65.19
N ARG A 489 8.47 0.61 66.05
CA ARG A 489 7.30 1.50 65.90
C ARG A 489 7.56 2.78 66.71
N ASP A 490 6.80 3.84 66.45
CA ASP A 490 6.47 4.87 67.46
C ASP A 490 5.00 5.27 67.23
N ASP A 491 4.26 5.45 68.32
CA ASP A 491 2.80 5.60 68.31
C ASP A 491 2.37 6.87 69.06
N GLY A 492 1.26 7.51 68.64
CA GLY A 492 0.57 8.58 69.38
C GLY A 492 1.02 10.03 69.08
N THR A 493 0.30 11.08 69.48
CA THR A 493 -1.04 11.17 70.12
C THR A 493 -1.73 12.48 69.71
N ASP A 494 -3.06 12.53 69.86
CA ASP A 494 -3.93 13.70 69.72
C ASP A 494 -3.60 14.83 70.73
N ASP A 495 -3.65 16.09 70.27
CA ASP A 495 -4.11 17.25 71.06
C ASP A 495 -4.36 18.44 70.10
N GLY A 496 -5.27 19.36 70.43
CA GLY A 496 -5.65 20.45 69.51
C GLY A 496 -6.08 21.75 70.18
N ARG A 497 -6.07 22.87 69.43
CA ARG A 497 -6.83 24.11 69.73
C ARG A 497 -6.79 25.18 68.65
N ASP A 498 -7.73 26.12 68.79
CA ASP A 498 -8.01 27.27 67.91
C ASP A 498 -6.89 28.31 67.78
N GLY A 499 -6.89 29.07 66.68
CA GLY A 499 -5.93 30.17 66.46
C GLY A 499 -6.26 31.08 65.27
N THR A 500 -7.04 32.13 65.51
CA THR A 500 -7.44 33.17 64.54
C THR A 500 -6.26 33.89 63.86
N GLY A 501 -6.30 34.12 62.54
CA GLY A 501 -5.35 34.99 61.81
C GLY A 501 -5.90 35.48 60.46
N ALA A 502 -5.77 36.77 60.15
CA ALA A 502 -6.61 37.43 59.14
C ALA A 502 -5.89 38.02 57.91
N ARG A 503 -6.63 37.99 56.77
CA ARG A 503 -6.62 38.97 55.65
C ARG A 503 -5.46 38.96 54.61
N PRO A 504 -5.60 39.66 53.45
CA PRO A 504 -5.12 39.18 52.14
C PRO A 504 -4.07 40.09 51.44
N PRO A 505 -3.71 39.76 50.19
CA PRO A 505 -3.93 40.70 49.07
C PRO A 505 -4.49 40.00 47.79
N GLY A 506 -4.81 40.67 46.68
CA GLY A 506 -4.82 42.12 46.41
C GLY A 506 -4.11 42.55 45.11
N THR A 507 -4.78 42.40 43.96
CA THR A 507 -4.64 43.19 42.69
C THR A 507 -3.26 43.48 42.03
N ALA A 508 -2.99 42.77 40.93
CA ALA A 508 -2.69 43.28 39.57
C ALA A 508 -1.53 44.29 39.23
N ALA A 509 -0.50 43.77 38.53
CA ALA A 509 0.14 44.29 37.27
C ALA A 509 0.85 45.68 37.25
N PRO A 510 1.57 46.11 36.16
CA PRO A 510 2.18 45.41 35.00
C PRO A 510 3.72 45.69 34.85
N HIS A 511 4.26 45.76 33.60
CA HIS A 511 5.64 46.07 33.13
C HIS A 511 6.61 44.88 32.96
N ALA A 512 7.52 44.82 31.96
CA ALA A 512 7.69 45.56 30.69
C ALA A 512 8.55 44.77 29.67
N ARG A 513 8.62 45.22 28.39
CA ARG A 513 9.55 44.71 27.36
C ARG A 513 11.00 45.15 27.61
N PRO A 514 12.00 44.44 27.04
CA PRO A 514 12.88 45.12 26.07
C PRO A 514 13.29 44.28 24.84
N ALA A 515 13.86 44.95 23.84
CA ALA A 515 14.50 44.44 22.62
C ALA A 515 15.24 45.62 21.91
N PRO A 516 16.15 45.42 20.92
CA PRO A 516 17.04 44.28 20.63
C PRO A 516 18.52 44.68 20.32
N GLY A 517 19.39 43.68 20.08
CA GLY A 517 20.67 43.82 19.36
C GLY A 517 21.92 44.10 20.21
N PRO A 518 23.12 44.24 19.59
CA PRO A 518 23.48 44.00 18.18
C PRO A 518 24.18 42.64 17.96
N GLY A 519 24.65 42.36 16.73
CA GLY A 519 25.29 41.09 16.38
C GLY A 519 26.76 41.17 15.99
N SER A 520 27.36 40.01 15.76
CA SER A 520 28.64 39.80 15.07
C SER A 520 28.58 38.46 14.34
N GLY A 521 29.48 38.22 13.37
CA GLY A 521 29.49 36.96 12.63
C GLY A 521 30.84 36.62 12.03
N THR A 522 31.08 35.33 11.84
CA THR A 522 32.16 34.74 11.05
C THR A 522 31.72 33.35 10.57
N ALA A 523 32.21 32.93 9.41
CA ALA A 523 32.06 31.57 8.91
C ALA A 523 33.41 30.84 8.99
N SER A 524 33.42 29.51 9.16
CA SER A 524 34.53 28.68 8.69
C SER A 524 34.14 27.20 8.51
N ALA A 525 34.97 26.53 7.73
CA ALA A 525 34.83 25.25 7.07
C ALA A 525 34.61 23.99 7.94
N ALA A 526 33.98 23.04 7.26
CA ALA A 526 34.04 21.58 7.38
C ALA A 526 35.35 20.94 7.91
N ALA A 527 35.19 19.73 8.47
CA ALA A 527 36.21 18.69 8.46
C ALA A 527 35.55 17.29 8.40
N THR A 528 35.98 16.45 7.45
CA THR A 528 35.53 15.05 7.30
C THR A 528 36.37 14.12 8.18
N ALA A 529 35.77 13.10 8.79
CA ALA A 529 36.47 12.10 9.59
C ALA A 529 36.25 10.68 9.04
N ALA A 530 37.27 10.13 8.37
CA ALA A 530 37.35 8.72 8.02
C ALA A 530 38.37 8.03 8.94
N THR A 531 38.01 6.88 9.53
CA THR A 531 38.85 6.17 10.51
C THR A 531 39.52 4.96 9.86
N ALA A 532 40.84 4.97 9.75
CA ALA A 532 41.64 3.82 9.32
C ALA A 532 42.42 3.21 10.50
N GLY A 533 42.22 1.92 10.77
CA GLY A 533 42.92 1.16 11.82
C GLY A 533 44.26 0.59 11.34
N ARG A 534 45.31 0.76 12.14
CA ARG A 534 46.72 0.52 11.74
C ARG A 534 47.09 -0.94 11.47
N THR A 535 48.11 -1.08 10.62
CA THR A 535 48.85 -2.29 10.24
C THR A 535 49.52 -3.05 11.40
N GLY A 536 49.70 -4.36 11.20
CA GLY A 536 50.70 -5.21 11.87
C GLY A 536 51.52 -5.97 10.82
N LEU A 537 52.79 -6.26 11.11
CA LEU A 537 53.76 -6.81 10.14
C LEU A 537 53.90 -8.34 10.22
N THR A 538 54.09 -8.99 9.07
CA THR A 538 55.14 -10.01 8.85
C THR A 538 55.26 -10.35 7.35
N SER A 539 56.39 -10.92 6.95
CA SER A 539 56.72 -11.34 5.58
C SER A 539 57.38 -12.72 5.62
N PRO A 540 57.26 -13.53 4.54
CA PRO A 540 58.49 -14.07 3.97
C PRO A 540 58.56 -14.03 2.43
N ALA A 541 59.76 -14.24 1.91
CA ALA A 541 60.13 -14.19 0.50
C ALA A 541 59.75 -15.48 -0.29
N PRO A 542 59.69 -15.43 -1.63
CA PRO A 542 59.36 -16.60 -2.46
C PRO A 542 60.56 -17.54 -2.66
N GLY A 543 60.32 -18.85 -2.55
CA GLY A 543 61.19 -19.90 -3.08
C GLY A 543 60.54 -20.58 -4.28
N GLY A 544 61.25 -20.66 -5.40
CA GLY A 544 60.76 -21.31 -6.63
C GLY A 544 61.48 -22.62 -6.92
N ALA A 545 60.77 -23.60 -7.49
CA ALA A 545 61.37 -24.82 -8.05
C ALA A 545 60.42 -25.62 -8.97
N ARG A 546 60.26 -25.20 -10.23
CA ARG A 546 60.47 -26.00 -11.47
C ARG A 546 59.92 -25.33 -12.71
#